data_AF-A0A0M8RN30-F1
#
_entry.id   AF-A0A0M8RN30-F1
#
_cell.length_a   1.000
_cell.length_b   1.000
_cell.length_c   1.000
_cell.angle_alpha   90.00
_cell.angle_beta   90.00
_cell.angle_gamma   90.00
#
_symmetry.space_group_name_H-M   'P 1'
#
loop_
_entity.id
_entity.type
_entity.pdbx_description
1 polymer ?
#
loop_
_entity_poly.entity_id
_entity_poly.type
_entity_poly.pdbx_seq_one_letter_code
_entity_poly.pdbx_strand_id
1 'polypeptide(L)'
;MTTRISDIVTLRARHPEAVAQAAARRTRRPLIGDSGRLMIVAADHPARGALAVGDRTLAMANRVDLLERLCLALSRPGVDGVLATADILEDLLLLGALEGKVVMGSMNRGGIAGASFEMDDRFTGHRPQDIARLRFDAGKLLLRIDYEDPGSLATLESTARAIDAMAERELPTFVEPFLSRRVDGKVVNDLSAEAVTTSVAIASGLGGTSAYTWLKLPVTDDPDAMAQVCETSTLPTVLLGGDIKGTAADQEAAYEKWRKALRLPTVQGLVAGRSLLYPADGDVTAAVDTAVSLLQR
;
A
#
# COMPACT_ATOMS: atom_id res chain seq x y z
N MET A 1 11.08 2.06 28.91
CA MET A 1 12.01 1.10 28.28
C MET A 1 11.49 0.85 26.88
N THR A 2 12.28 1.06 25.84
CA THR A 2 11.86 0.86 24.45
C THR A 2 11.91 -0.63 24.11
N THR A 3 10.81 -1.21 23.64
CA THR A 3 10.73 -2.60 23.17
C THR A 3 11.69 -2.82 22.02
N ARG A 4 12.46 -3.92 22.03
CA ARG A 4 13.28 -4.32 20.87
C ARG A 4 12.57 -5.40 20.06
N ILE A 5 12.97 -5.58 18.80
CA ILE A 5 12.40 -6.62 17.92
C ILE A 5 12.51 -8.02 18.56
N SER A 6 13.62 -8.31 19.23
CA SER A 6 13.83 -9.59 19.93
C SER A 6 12.88 -9.82 21.10
N ASP A 7 12.27 -8.78 21.66
CA ASP A 7 11.35 -8.88 22.79
C ASP A 7 9.90 -9.17 22.33
N ILE A 8 9.58 -8.95 21.04
CA ILE A 8 8.21 -9.05 20.47
C ILE A 8 7.59 -10.43 20.69
N VAL A 9 8.35 -11.51 20.46
CA VAL A 9 7.83 -12.88 20.61
C VAL A 9 7.38 -13.12 22.06
N THR A 10 8.15 -12.65 23.03
CA THR A 10 7.81 -12.78 24.46
C THR A 10 6.60 -11.94 24.81
N LEU A 11 6.50 -10.70 24.30
CA LEU A 11 5.34 -9.84 24.51
C LEU A 11 4.07 -10.45 23.92
N ARG A 12 4.12 -10.95 22.68
CA ARG A 12 2.95 -11.61 22.06
C ARG A 12 2.50 -12.84 22.82
N ALA A 13 3.45 -13.62 23.36
CA ALA A 13 3.13 -14.84 24.10
C ALA A 13 2.58 -14.57 25.51
N ARG A 14 3.07 -13.52 26.20
CA ARG A 14 2.76 -13.29 27.62
C ARG A 14 1.83 -12.12 27.88
N HIS A 15 1.80 -11.15 26.97
CA HIS A 15 1.07 -9.89 27.08
C HIS A 15 0.41 -9.50 25.74
N PRO A 16 -0.41 -10.36 25.12
CA PRO A 16 -1.04 -10.06 23.82
C PRO A 16 -1.91 -8.80 23.85
N GLU A 17 -2.48 -8.44 25.01
CA GLU A 17 -3.22 -7.20 25.22
C GLU A 17 -2.40 -5.92 24.99
N ALA A 18 -1.07 -6.01 25.02
CA ALA A 18 -0.16 -4.88 24.82
C ALA A 18 -0.35 -4.22 23.45
N VAL A 19 -0.77 -4.98 22.42
CA VAL A 19 -1.08 -4.46 21.09
C VAL A 19 -2.22 -3.44 21.14
N ALA A 20 -3.36 -3.83 21.71
CA ALA A 20 -4.53 -2.97 21.81
C ALA A 20 -4.24 -1.75 22.69
N GLN A 21 -3.47 -1.94 23.77
CA GLN A 21 -3.04 -0.85 24.64
C GLN A 21 -2.11 0.15 23.93
N ALA A 22 -1.18 -0.34 23.09
CA ALA A 22 -0.31 0.50 22.28
C ALA A 22 -1.12 1.29 21.25
N ALA A 23 -2.02 0.64 20.52
CA ALA A 23 -2.93 1.30 19.58
C ALA A 23 -3.79 2.40 20.25
N ALA A 24 -4.32 2.12 21.45
CA ALA A 24 -5.13 3.06 22.21
C ALA A 24 -4.35 4.31 22.64
N ARG A 25 -3.07 4.17 23.02
CA ARG A 25 -2.22 5.29 23.47
C ARG A 25 -1.52 6.03 22.35
N ARG A 26 -1.42 5.44 21.15
CA ARG A 26 -0.71 6.01 20.00
C ARG A 26 -1.16 7.44 19.70
N THR A 27 -0.16 8.31 19.54
CA THR A 27 -0.34 9.67 19.04
C THR A 27 -0.68 9.61 17.55
N ARG A 28 -1.82 10.18 17.18
CA ARG A 28 -2.28 10.25 15.79
C ARG A 28 -1.90 11.59 15.17
N ARG A 29 -1.99 11.64 13.85
CA ARG A 29 -1.86 12.85 13.04
C ARG A 29 -2.97 12.91 11.98
N PRO A 30 -3.25 14.08 11.38
CA PRO A 30 -4.09 14.15 10.18
C PRO A 30 -3.51 13.29 9.04
N LEU A 31 -4.40 12.77 8.18
CA LEU A 31 -4.01 12.00 6.99
C LEU A 31 -3.10 12.82 6.08
N ILE A 32 -3.52 14.03 5.74
CA ILE A 32 -2.72 15.01 5.00
C ILE A 32 -2.23 16.06 5.98
N GLY A 33 -0.90 16.19 6.08
CA GLY A 33 -0.25 17.22 6.90
C GLY A 33 -0.08 18.54 6.14
N ASP A 34 0.68 19.45 6.74
CA ASP A 34 0.89 20.82 6.24
C ASP A 34 1.56 20.88 4.85
N SER A 35 2.28 19.82 4.46
CA SER A 35 2.88 19.71 3.11
C SER A 35 1.84 19.56 2.01
N GLY A 36 0.60 19.19 2.33
CA GLY A 36 -0.43 18.84 1.34
C GLY A 36 -0.12 17.56 0.55
N ARG A 37 0.90 16.79 0.94
CA ARG A 37 1.34 15.56 0.28
C ARG A 37 1.37 14.40 1.27
N LEU A 38 1.35 13.18 0.74
CA LEU A 38 1.34 11.93 1.50
C LEU A 38 2.49 11.00 1.08
N MET A 39 3.32 10.58 2.03
CA MET A 39 4.38 9.59 1.82
C MET A 39 4.20 8.39 2.74
N ILE A 40 3.85 7.23 2.17
CA ILE A 40 3.61 5.99 2.92
C ILE A 40 4.54 4.88 2.43
N VAL A 41 5.15 4.18 3.39
CA VAL A 41 5.93 2.98 3.10
C VAL A 41 5.03 1.74 3.18
N ALA A 42 5.01 0.91 2.14
CA ALA A 42 4.13 -0.26 2.04
C ALA A 42 4.86 -1.60 2.27
N ALA A 43 4.30 -2.45 3.11
CA ALA A 43 4.86 -3.76 3.46
C ALA A 43 3.81 -4.88 3.60
N ASP A 44 2.66 -4.80 2.93
CA ASP A 44 1.63 -5.84 2.95
C ASP A 44 1.94 -7.06 2.05
N HIS A 45 2.94 -6.95 1.16
CA HIS A 45 3.40 -7.97 0.21
C HIS A 45 3.51 -9.40 0.79
N PRO A 46 4.19 -9.64 1.93
CA PRO A 46 4.39 -10.99 2.44
C PRO A 46 3.11 -11.78 2.69
N ALA A 47 2.04 -11.13 3.14
CA ALA A 47 0.77 -11.78 3.46
C ALA A 47 0.02 -12.35 2.24
N ARG A 48 0.51 -12.09 1.01
CA ARG A 48 -0.01 -12.65 -0.25
C ARG A 48 0.92 -13.70 -0.85
N GLY A 49 1.96 -14.10 -0.12
CA GLY A 49 3.02 -14.95 -0.64
C GLY A 49 3.97 -14.26 -1.63
N ALA A 50 3.87 -12.94 -1.80
CA ALA A 50 4.74 -12.15 -2.67
C ALA A 50 5.99 -11.69 -1.88
N LEU A 51 7.01 -12.55 -1.82
CA LEU A 51 8.23 -12.33 -1.02
C LEU A 51 9.43 -11.85 -1.85
N ALA A 52 9.33 -11.92 -3.18
CA ALA A 52 10.43 -11.65 -4.08
C ALA A 52 10.69 -10.15 -4.26
N VAL A 53 11.97 -9.80 -4.39
CA VAL A 53 12.44 -8.48 -4.87
C VAL A 53 13.62 -8.71 -5.81
N GLY A 54 13.49 -8.26 -7.07
CA GLY A 54 14.45 -8.60 -8.12
C GLY A 54 14.66 -10.12 -8.21
N ASP A 55 15.91 -10.56 -8.26
CA ASP A 55 16.27 -11.98 -8.32
C ASP A 55 16.21 -12.71 -6.96
N ARG A 56 16.00 -11.98 -5.85
CA ARG A 56 15.92 -12.57 -4.50
C ARG A 56 14.49 -13.02 -4.21
N THR A 57 14.21 -14.31 -4.41
CA THR A 57 12.88 -14.91 -4.28
C THR A 57 12.23 -14.78 -2.89
N LEU A 58 13.05 -14.73 -1.84
CA LEU A 58 12.60 -14.63 -0.44
C LEU A 58 13.08 -13.36 0.26
N ALA A 59 13.31 -12.27 -0.48
CA ALA A 59 13.83 -11.01 0.06
C ALA A 59 13.06 -10.49 1.28
N MET A 60 11.72 -10.59 1.26
CA MET A 60 10.85 -10.10 2.35
C MET A 60 10.52 -11.17 3.41
N ALA A 61 11.13 -12.36 3.35
CA ALA A 61 10.78 -13.47 4.24
C ALA A 61 11.32 -13.28 5.67
N ASN A 62 12.44 -12.58 5.84
CA ASN A 62 13.02 -12.32 7.15
C ASN A 62 12.28 -11.17 7.84
N ARG A 63 11.43 -11.50 8.82
CA ARG A 63 10.65 -10.52 9.60
C ARG A 63 11.52 -9.51 10.35
N VAL A 64 12.68 -9.93 10.88
CA VAL A 64 13.56 -9.01 11.63
C VAL A 64 14.11 -7.95 10.69
N ASP A 65 14.69 -8.37 9.56
CA ASP A 65 15.21 -7.45 8.52
C ASP A 65 14.11 -6.51 7.99
N LEU A 66 12.90 -7.03 7.73
CA LEU A 66 11.77 -6.21 7.28
C LEU A 66 11.39 -5.14 8.32
N LEU A 67 11.34 -5.49 9.61
CA LEU A 67 11.03 -4.54 10.68
C LEU A 67 12.14 -3.50 10.88
N GLU A 68 13.42 -3.89 10.79
CA GLU A 68 14.55 -2.97 10.85
C GLU A 68 14.47 -1.94 9.71
N ARG A 69 14.21 -2.39 8.48
CA ARG A 69 14.04 -1.52 7.31
C ARG A 69 12.83 -0.59 7.44
N LEU A 70 11.70 -1.09 7.96
CA LEU A 70 10.51 -0.30 8.21
C LEU A 70 10.73 0.77 9.29
N CYS A 71 11.36 0.41 10.41
CA CYS A 71 11.71 1.36 11.47
C CYS A 71 12.66 2.44 10.94
N LEU A 72 13.67 2.05 10.15
CA LEU A 72 14.58 3.00 9.51
C LEU A 72 13.83 3.94 8.56
N ALA A 73 12.99 3.42 7.67
CA ALA A 73 12.21 4.22 6.74
C ALA A 73 11.25 5.18 7.47
N LEU A 74 10.54 4.70 8.49
CA LEU A 74 9.63 5.52 9.30
C LEU A 74 10.33 6.60 10.12
N SER A 75 11.62 6.40 10.45
CA SER A 75 12.43 7.40 11.14
C SER A 75 12.81 8.58 10.24
N ARG A 76 12.72 8.43 8.91
CA ARG A 76 13.12 9.46 7.96
C ARG A 76 12.15 10.64 7.96
N PRO A 77 12.64 11.89 7.97
CA PRO A 77 11.80 13.07 7.78
C PRO A 77 11.05 13.01 6.45
N GLY A 78 9.79 13.46 6.46
CA GLY A 78 8.93 13.43 5.28
C GLY A 78 8.23 12.10 5.00
N VAL A 79 8.52 11.03 5.76
CA VAL A 79 7.69 9.81 5.74
C VAL A 79 6.52 9.96 6.72
N ASP A 80 5.31 10.02 6.17
CA ASP A 80 4.09 10.27 6.93
C ASP A 80 3.55 9.01 7.61
N GLY A 81 3.84 7.81 7.08
CA GLY A 81 3.23 6.61 7.63
C GLY A 81 3.57 5.28 6.94
N VAL A 82 2.79 4.26 7.29
CA VAL A 82 2.96 2.88 6.83
C VAL A 82 1.64 2.25 6.39
N LEU A 83 1.72 1.40 5.37
CA LEU A 83 0.67 0.48 4.94
C LEU A 83 1.16 -0.96 5.14
N ALA A 84 0.49 -1.74 5.98
CA ALA A 84 0.83 -3.15 6.14
C ALA A 84 -0.35 -4.01 6.62
N THR A 85 -0.12 -5.32 6.75
CA THR A 85 -1.04 -6.26 7.40
C THR A 85 -0.96 -6.19 8.92
N ALA A 86 -1.93 -6.78 9.61
CA ALA A 86 -2.09 -6.69 11.07
C ALA A 86 -0.82 -7.09 11.82
N ASP A 87 -0.23 -8.23 11.47
CA ASP A 87 0.98 -8.75 12.09
C ASP A 87 2.16 -7.75 12.06
N ILE A 88 2.38 -7.05 10.93
CA ILE A 88 3.44 -6.03 10.82
C ILE A 88 3.06 -4.75 11.58
N LEU A 89 1.83 -4.26 11.44
CA LEU A 89 1.39 -3.03 12.12
C LEU A 89 1.42 -3.20 13.65
N GLU A 90 1.02 -4.35 14.15
CA GLU A 90 1.09 -4.69 15.56
C GLU A 90 2.53 -4.78 16.08
N ASP A 91 3.45 -5.36 15.32
CA ASP A 91 4.88 -5.35 15.66
C ASP A 91 5.40 -3.91 15.77
N LEU A 92 5.06 -3.05 14.79
CA LEU A 92 5.45 -1.63 14.81
C LEU A 92 4.79 -0.83 15.94
N LEU A 93 3.56 -1.17 16.34
CA LEU A 93 2.90 -0.61 17.53
C LEU A 93 3.69 -0.95 18.80
N LEU A 94 4.06 -2.22 18.97
CA LEU A 94 4.80 -2.69 20.15
C LEU A 94 6.21 -2.06 20.23
N LEU A 95 6.81 -1.76 19.08
CA LEU A 95 8.08 -1.04 18.97
C LEU A 95 7.96 0.47 19.20
N GLY A 96 6.74 1.03 19.22
CA GLY A 96 6.51 2.48 19.32
C GLY A 96 6.85 3.25 18.04
N ALA A 97 6.99 2.56 16.90
CA ALA A 97 7.40 3.17 15.62
C ALA A 97 6.26 3.93 14.91
N LEU A 98 5.03 3.85 15.42
CA LEU A 98 3.84 4.45 14.80
C LEU A 98 3.36 5.74 15.47
N GLU A 99 4.12 6.28 16.43
CA GLU A 99 3.82 7.57 17.06
C GLU A 99 3.88 8.70 16.04
N GLY A 100 2.79 9.46 15.93
CA GLY A 100 2.69 10.57 14.97
C GLY A 100 2.74 10.12 13.51
N LYS A 101 2.40 8.86 13.21
CA LYS A 101 2.35 8.31 11.85
C LYS A 101 0.91 8.05 11.38
N VAL A 102 0.69 8.13 10.07
CA VAL A 102 -0.50 7.60 9.41
C VAL A 102 -0.37 6.07 9.35
N VAL A 103 -1.39 5.35 9.80
CA VAL A 103 -1.40 3.89 9.81
C VAL A 103 -2.51 3.37 8.92
N MET A 104 -2.14 2.63 7.87
CA MET A 104 -3.09 2.08 6.90
C MET A 104 -3.14 0.55 7.00
N GLY A 105 -4.33 0.01 7.21
CA GLY A 105 -4.56 -1.44 7.27
C GLY A 105 -4.82 -2.03 5.88
N SER A 106 -4.02 -3.01 5.46
CA SER A 106 -4.35 -3.82 4.26
C SER A 106 -5.54 -4.74 4.55
N MET A 107 -6.54 -4.73 3.66
CA MET A 107 -7.88 -5.31 3.90
C MET A 107 -8.09 -6.67 3.22
N ASN A 108 -7.59 -6.86 1.99
CA ASN A 108 -7.69 -8.13 1.26
C ASN A 108 -6.32 -8.67 0.82
N ARG A 109 -6.09 -9.96 1.11
CA ARG A 109 -4.90 -10.73 0.72
C ARG A 109 -5.26 -12.16 0.33
N GLY A 110 -6.55 -12.46 0.11
CA GLY A 110 -7.03 -13.81 -0.20
C GLY A 110 -6.52 -14.32 -1.55
N GLY A 111 -6.23 -13.43 -2.48
CA GLY A 111 -5.68 -13.74 -3.78
C GLY A 111 -4.19 -14.07 -3.68
N ILE A 112 -3.83 -15.25 -3.17
CA ILE A 112 -2.43 -15.64 -3.00
C ILE A 112 -1.70 -15.66 -4.36
N ALA A 113 -0.50 -15.09 -4.41
CA ALA A 113 0.30 -15.00 -5.62
C ALA A 113 0.60 -16.38 -6.20
N GLY A 114 0.27 -16.57 -7.48
CA GLY A 114 0.43 -17.84 -8.21
C GLY A 114 -0.68 -18.85 -7.98
N ALA A 115 -1.67 -18.57 -7.12
CA ALA A 115 -2.80 -19.48 -6.94
C ALA A 115 -3.73 -19.49 -8.16
N SER A 116 -4.38 -20.63 -8.40
CA SER A 116 -5.44 -20.72 -9.41
C SER A 116 -6.61 -19.79 -9.09
N PHE A 117 -6.89 -19.58 -7.81
CA PHE A 117 -7.95 -18.71 -7.29
C PHE A 117 -7.48 -17.26 -7.02
N GLU A 118 -6.33 -16.85 -7.56
CA GLU A 118 -5.71 -15.55 -7.24
C GLU A 118 -6.60 -14.32 -7.52
N MET A 119 -7.59 -14.42 -8.42
CA MET A 119 -8.54 -13.34 -8.71
C MET A 119 -9.75 -13.30 -7.76
N ASP A 120 -10.02 -14.36 -6.98
CA ASP A 120 -10.94 -14.35 -5.83
C ASP A 120 -10.19 -13.77 -4.61
N ASP A 121 -9.89 -12.46 -4.67
CA ASP A 121 -9.09 -11.76 -3.67
C ASP A 121 -9.90 -11.37 -2.44
N ARG A 122 -10.26 -12.39 -1.66
CA ARG A 122 -11.07 -12.25 -0.46
C ARG A 122 -10.43 -11.37 0.60
N PHE A 123 -11.30 -10.71 1.37
CA PHE A 123 -10.94 -9.87 2.50
C PHE A 123 -10.51 -10.71 3.69
N THR A 124 -9.19 -10.92 3.80
CA THR A 124 -8.53 -11.72 4.86
C THR A 124 -7.69 -10.88 5.81
N GLY A 125 -7.61 -9.56 5.59
CA GLY A 125 -6.88 -8.60 6.41
C GLY A 125 -7.79 -7.83 7.37
N HIS A 126 -7.48 -6.55 7.58
CA HIS A 126 -8.26 -5.69 8.45
C HIS A 126 -9.68 -5.49 7.91
N ARG A 127 -10.67 -5.60 8.79
CA ARG A 127 -12.05 -5.19 8.51
C ARG A 127 -12.25 -3.73 8.92
N PRO A 128 -13.27 -3.04 8.38
CA PRO A 128 -13.55 -1.64 8.74
C PRO A 128 -13.68 -1.39 10.24
N GLN A 129 -14.34 -2.30 10.98
CA GLN A 129 -14.46 -2.23 12.43
C GLN A 129 -13.13 -2.41 13.17
N ASP A 130 -12.17 -3.16 12.62
CA ASP A 130 -10.85 -3.32 13.23
C ASP A 130 -10.01 -2.06 13.05
N ILE A 131 -10.05 -1.45 11.85
CA ILE A 131 -9.38 -0.18 11.56
C ILE A 131 -9.89 0.92 12.52
N ALA A 132 -11.21 1.04 12.67
CA ALA A 132 -11.82 1.98 13.62
C ALA A 132 -11.40 1.69 15.07
N ARG A 133 -11.54 0.43 15.52
CA ARG A 133 -11.23 0.02 16.90
C ARG A 133 -9.76 0.24 17.26
N LEU A 134 -8.84 -0.02 16.33
CA LEU A 134 -7.40 0.18 16.51
C LEU A 134 -6.96 1.63 16.29
N ARG A 135 -7.89 2.54 15.96
CA ARG A 135 -7.61 3.95 15.66
C ARG A 135 -6.58 4.09 14.52
N PHE A 136 -6.67 3.21 13.52
CA PHE A 136 -5.92 3.34 12.27
C PHE A 136 -6.60 4.36 11.36
N ASP A 137 -5.83 4.94 10.45
CA ASP A 137 -6.19 6.18 9.78
C ASP A 137 -6.82 5.94 8.39
N ALA A 138 -6.57 4.77 7.79
CA ALA A 138 -7.20 4.37 6.53
C ALA A 138 -7.17 2.85 6.33
N GLY A 139 -7.99 2.36 5.41
CA GLY A 139 -7.90 1.03 4.84
C GLY A 139 -7.30 1.07 3.44
N LYS A 140 -6.73 -0.05 3.00
CA LYS A 140 -6.28 -0.25 1.63
C LYS A 140 -6.73 -1.60 1.12
N LEU A 141 -7.20 -1.65 -0.11
CA LEU A 141 -7.55 -2.89 -0.82
C LEU A 141 -6.89 -2.94 -2.21
N LEU A 142 -6.64 -4.16 -2.70
CA LEU A 142 -6.21 -4.43 -4.07
C LEU A 142 -7.41 -4.91 -4.89
N LEU A 143 -7.69 -4.26 -6.00
CA LEU A 143 -8.76 -4.63 -6.92
C LEU A 143 -8.15 -4.98 -8.27
N ARG A 144 -8.03 -6.27 -8.55
CA ARG A 144 -7.62 -6.74 -9.88
C ARG A 144 -8.84 -7.33 -10.57
N ILE A 145 -9.00 -7.01 -11.84
CA ILE A 145 -10.15 -7.42 -12.65
C ILE A 145 -9.62 -8.15 -13.87
N ASP A 146 -9.91 -9.44 -13.94
CA ASP A 146 -9.70 -10.29 -15.10
C ASP A 146 -11.08 -10.68 -15.65
N TYR A 147 -11.36 -10.34 -16.90
CA TYR A 147 -12.66 -10.59 -17.52
C TYR A 147 -12.94 -12.08 -17.77
N GLU A 148 -11.91 -12.93 -17.75
CA GLU A 148 -12.05 -14.37 -17.95
C GLU A 148 -12.09 -15.15 -16.63
N ASP A 149 -11.83 -14.49 -15.49
CA ASP A 149 -11.81 -15.14 -14.17
C ASP A 149 -13.02 -14.71 -13.32
N PRO A 150 -13.96 -15.62 -12.99
CA PRO A 150 -15.15 -15.29 -12.20
C PRO A 150 -14.82 -14.84 -10.77
N GLY A 151 -13.61 -15.11 -10.26
CA GLY A 151 -13.14 -14.55 -8.98
C GLY A 151 -13.17 -13.02 -8.96
N SER A 152 -13.00 -12.38 -10.12
CA SER A 152 -13.09 -10.91 -10.26
C SER A 152 -14.45 -10.36 -9.82
N LEU A 153 -15.54 -11.06 -10.10
CA LEU A 153 -16.89 -10.62 -9.71
C LEU A 153 -17.06 -10.63 -8.18
N ALA A 154 -16.60 -11.70 -7.52
CA ALA A 154 -16.63 -11.80 -6.06
C ALA A 154 -15.77 -10.72 -5.39
N THR A 155 -14.61 -10.41 -5.97
CA THR A 155 -13.71 -9.34 -5.52
C THR A 155 -14.33 -7.96 -5.72
N LEU A 156 -15.01 -7.69 -6.84
CA LEU A 156 -15.72 -6.44 -7.11
C LEU A 156 -16.84 -6.21 -6.09
N GLU A 157 -17.68 -7.22 -5.85
CA GLU A 157 -18.76 -7.13 -4.86
C GLU A 157 -18.21 -6.89 -3.44
N SER A 158 -17.19 -7.64 -3.04
CA SER A 158 -16.58 -7.50 -1.73
C SER A 158 -15.91 -6.14 -1.56
N THR A 159 -15.28 -5.61 -2.62
CA THR A 159 -14.71 -4.27 -2.64
C THR A 159 -15.78 -3.19 -2.44
N ALA A 160 -16.91 -3.25 -3.16
CA ALA A 160 -18.00 -2.29 -2.99
C ALA A 160 -18.53 -2.28 -1.55
N ARG A 161 -18.79 -3.46 -0.97
CA ARG A 161 -19.23 -3.59 0.42
C ARG A 161 -18.20 -3.07 1.43
N ALA A 162 -16.91 -3.28 1.17
CA ALA A 162 -15.85 -2.77 2.03
C ALA A 162 -15.76 -1.24 1.98
N ILE A 163 -15.91 -0.64 0.79
CA ILE A 163 -15.97 0.83 0.62
C ILE A 163 -17.15 1.40 1.41
N ASP A 164 -18.35 0.83 1.27
CA ASP A 164 -19.54 1.27 2.02
C ASP A 164 -19.31 1.22 3.53
N ALA A 165 -18.83 0.09 4.03
CA ALA A 165 -18.59 -0.09 5.47
C ALA A 165 -17.46 0.82 6.01
N MET A 166 -16.50 1.21 5.18
CA MET A 166 -15.48 2.21 5.54
C MET A 166 -16.05 3.62 5.55
N ALA A 167 -16.86 3.98 4.53
CA ALA A 167 -17.52 5.28 4.44
C ALA A 167 -18.52 5.51 5.58
N GLU A 168 -19.28 4.49 6.01
CA GLU A 168 -20.13 4.52 7.22
C GLU A 168 -19.38 4.90 8.49
N ARG A 169 -18.06 4.67 8.52
CA ARG A 169 -17.16 4.96 9.64
C ARG A 169 -16.33 6.21 9.41
N GLU A 170 -16.60 6.94 8.32
CA GLU A 170 -15.85 8.10 7.87
C GLU A 170 -14.35 7.83 7.71
N LEU A 171 -14.00 6.59 7.31
CA LEU A 171 -12.62 6.16 7.15
C LEU A 171 -12.21 6.16 5.67
N PRO A 172 -11.09 6.82 5.33
CA PRO A 172 -10.51 6.74 3.98
C PRO A 172 -10.20 5.30 3.55
N THR A 173 -10.51 4.99 2.29
CA THR A 173 -10.22 3.69 1.66
C THR A 173 -9.41 3.89 0.39
N PHE A 174 -8.20 3.34 0.37
CA PHE A 174 -7.30 3.38 -0.78
C PHE A 174 -7.54 2.14 -1.65
N VAL A 175 -8.13 2.35 -2.81
CA VAL A 175 -8.38 1.31 -3.81
C VAL A 175 -7.20 1.28 -4.78
N GLU A 176 -6.57 0.12 -4.94
CA GLU A 176 -5.49 -0.13 -5.90
C GLU A 176 -6.03 -0.93 -7.09
N PRO A 177 -6.56 -0.27 -8.14
CA PRO A 177 -7.22 -0.95 -9.25
C PRO A 177 -6.24 -1.35 -10.37
N PHE A 178 -6.51 -2.50 -10.99
CA PHE A 178 -5.88 -2.94 -12.23
C PHE A 178 -6.86 -3.75 -13.08
N LEU A 179 -6.74 -3.62 -14.40
CA LEU A 179 -7.09 -4.73 -15.28
C LEU A 179 -5.93 -5.72 -15.32
N SER A 180 -6.26 -7.01 -15.28
CA SER A 180 -5.29 -8.10 -15.24
C SER A 180 -5.72 -9.19 -16.20
N ARG A 181 -4.76 -10.04 -16.59
CA ARG A 181 -5.01 -11.26 -17.36
C ARG A 181 -4.05 -12.35 -16.94
N ARG A 182 -4.44 -13.61 -17.18
CA ARG A 182 -3.54 -14.74 -16.99
C ARG A 182 -2.69 -14.99 -18.24
N VAL A 183 -1.37 -15.04 -18.07
CA VAL A 183 -0.39 -15.34 -19.13
C VAL A 183 0.52 -16.44 -18.60
N ASP A 184 0.56 -17.58 -19.30
CA ASP A 184 1.36 -18.74 -18.89
C ASP A 184 1.18 -19.12 -17.41
N GLY A 185 -0.08 -19.11 -16.96
CA GLY A 185 -0.48 -19.43 -15.59
C GLY A 185 -0.31 -18.30 -14.57
N LYS A 186 0.35 -17.20 -14.91
CA LYS A 186 0.63 -16.07 -14.02
C LYS A 186 -0.33 -14.91 -14.26
N VAL A 187 -0.79 -14.27 -13.18
CA VAL A 187 -1.56 -13.02 -13.30
C VAL A 187 -0.60 -11.88 -13.63
N VAL A 188 -0.92 -11.13 -14.69
CA VAL A 188 -0.17 -9.96 -15.15
C VAL A 188 -1.12 -8.78 -15.20
N ASN A 189 -0.73 -7.65 -14.61
CA ASN A 189 -1.47 -6.40 -14.70
C ASN A 189 -1.18 -5.72 -16.05
N ASP A 190 -2.21 -5.18 -16.68
CA ASP A 190 -2.09 -4.36 -17.87
C ASP A 190 -1.84 -2.90 -17.45
N LEU A 191 -0.68 -2.36 -17.82
CA LEU A 191 -0.24 -1.00 -17.48
C LEU A 191 -0.36 -0.03 -18.66
N SER A 192 -1.07 -0.42 -19.72
CA SER A 192 -1.44 0.51 -20.79
C SER A 192 -2.36 1.62 -20.25
N ALA A 193 -2.30 2.79 -20.88
CA ALA A 193 -3.11 3.93 -20.47
C ALA A 193 -4.62 3.63 -20.51
N GLU A 194 -5.07 2.86 -21.49
CA GLU A 194 -6.46 2.43 -21.63
C GLU A 194 -6.88 1.51 -20.47
N ALA A 195 -6.07 0.51 -20.13
CA ALA A 195 -6.37 -0.41 -19.05
C ALA A 195 -6.40 0.30 -17.69
N VAL A 196 -5.43 1.17 -17.41
CA VAL A 196 -5.40 1.94 -16.16
C VAL A 196 -6.59 2.88 -16.09
N THR A 197 -6.89 3.64 -17.15
CA THR A 197 -8.09 4.51 -17.25
C THR A 197 -9.37 3.73 -16.97
N THR A 198 -9.54 2.57 -17.62
CA THR A 198 -10.73 1.73 -17.45
C THR A 198 -10.86 1.25 -16.01
N SER A 199 -9.76 0.78 -15.40
CA SER A 199 -9.76 0.33 -14.01
C SER A 199 -10.08 1.47 -13.03
N VAL A 200 -9.62 2.69 -13.30
CA VAL A 200 -9.93 3.90 -12.51
C VAL A 200 -11.42 4.22 -12.58
N ALA A 201 -12.00 4.21 -13.77
CA ALA A 201 -13.42 4.49 -13.96
C ALA A 201 -14.29 3.47 -13.21
N ILE A 202 -13.97 2.17 -13.31
CA ILE A 202 -14.67 1.10 -12.59
C ILE A 202 -14.55 1.31 -11.08
N ALA A 203 -13.32 1.45 -10.56
CA ALA A 203 -13.07 1.57 -9.13
C ALA A 203 -13.70 2.82 -8.51
N SER A 204 -13.73 3.93 -9.23
CA SER A 204 -14.33 5.19 -8.78
C SER A 204 -15.85 5.10 -8.59
N GLY A 205 -16.50 4.16 -9.28
CA GLY A 205 -17.95 3.92 -9.21
C GLY A 205 -18.39 2.85 -8.20
N LEU A 206 -17.46 2.26 -7.43
CA LEU A 206 -17.81 1.24 -6.43
C LEU A 206 -18.25 1.87 -5.10
N GLY A 207 -19.33 1.32 -4.53
CA GLY A 207 -19.96 1.79 -3.29
C GLY A 207 -21.10 2.78 -3.52
N GLY A 208 -21.90 3.01 -2.48
CA GLY A 208 -22.98 4.00 -2.44
C GLY A 208 -22.50 5.44 -2.25
N THR A 209 -21.24 5.64 -1.89
CA THR A 209 -20.56 6.95 -1.87
C THR A 209 -19.06 6.80 -2.08
N SER A 210 -18.45 7.74 -2.79
CA SER A 210 -17.00 7.81 -3.02
C SER A 210 -16.31 8.90 -2.20
N ALA A 211 -17.02 9.54 -1.25
CA ALA A 211 -16.51 10.66 -0.46
C ALA A 211 -15.24 10.36 0.34
N TYR A 212 -15.00 9.08 0.65
CA TYR A 212 -13.83 8.59 1.40
C TYR A 212 -12.90 7.74 0.55
N THR A 213 -13.13 7.64 -0.76
CA THR A 213 -12.35 6.79 -1.66
C THR A 213 -11.12 7.54 -2.17
N TRP A 214 -9.97 6.89 -2.05
CA TRP A 214 -8.69 7.29 -2.62
C TRP A 214 -8.27 6.27 -3.66
N LEU A 215 -7.55 6.71 -4.69
CA LEU A 215 -6.97 5.82 -5.70
C LEU A 215 -5.47 5.63 -5.45
N LYS A 216 -4.99 4.40 -5.55
CA LYS A 216 -3.57 4.05 -5.52
C LYS A 216 -3.19 3.49 -6.90
N LEU A 217 -2.57 4.30 -7.75
CA LEU A 217 -2.39 3.98 -9.16
C LEU A 217 -0.93 3.68 -9.54
N PRO A 218 -0.69 2.76 -10.49
CA PRO A 218 0.61 2.64 -11.14
C PRO A 218 0.89 3.90 -11.96
N VAL A 219 2.18 4.17 -12.22
CA VAL A 219 2.54 4.93 -13.41
C VAL A 219 2.42 3.98 -14.61
N THR A 220 1.70 4.40 -15.64
CA THR A 220 1.52 3.65 -16.89
C THR A 220 2.84 3.30 -17.59
N ASP A 221 2.76 2.39 -18.57
CA ASP A 221 3.89 2.04 -19.43
C ASP A 221 4.44 3.28 -20.15
N ASP A 222 3.55 4.16 -20.61
CA ASP A 222 3.83 5.51 -21.08
C ASP A 222 3.51 6.55 -19.98
N PRO A 223 4.51 7.10 -19.27
CA PRO A 223 4.30 8.08 -18.21
C PRO A 223 3.63 9.37 -18.67
N ASP A 224 3.68 9.68 -19.96
CA ASP A 224 3.11 10.90 -20.53
C ASP A 224 1.59 10.83 -20.57
N ALA A 225 1.05 9.60 -20.69
CA ALA A 225 -0.37 9.33 -20.63
C ALA A 225 -0.97 9.48 -19.22
N MET A 226 -0.16 9.59 -18.16
CA MET A 226 -0.68 9.72 -16.79
C MET A 226 -1.55 10.97 -16.60
N ALA A 227 -1.28 12.05 -17.33
CA ALA A 227 -2.13 13.24 -17.27
C ALA A 227 -3.57 12.91 -17.68
N GLN A 228 -3.74 12.21 -18.81
CA GLN A 228 -5.03 11.76 -19.30
C GLN A 228 -5.68 10.72 -18.37
N VAL A 229 -4.91 9.77 -17.84
CA VAL A 229 -5.42 8.81 -16.85
C VAL A 229 -5.99 9.55 -15.63
N CYS A 230 -5.28 10.55 -15.11
CA CYS A 230 -5.72 11.34 -13.97
C CYS A 230 -6.94 12.25 -14.24
N GLU A 231 -7.31 12.50 -15.50
CA GLU A 231 -8.56 13.19 -15.88
C GLU A 231 -9.80 12.31 -15.72
N THR A 232 -9.63 10.98 -15.61
CA THR A 232 -10.73 10.01 -15.48
C THR A 232 -11.54 10.18 -14.18
N SER A 233 -10.93 10.73 -13.13
CA SER A 233 -11.53 10.82 -11.82
C SER A 233 -11.07 12.06 -11.06
N THR A 234 -11.96 12.63 -10.26
CA THR A 234 -11.64 13.72 -9.31
C THR A 234 -11.23 13.20 -7.94
N LEU A 235 -11.17 11.88 -7.75
CA LEU A 235 -10.76 11.26 -6.50
C LEU A 235 -9.27 11.52 -6.22
N PRO A 236 -8.90 11.79 -4.96
CA PRO A 236 -7.51 12.00 -4.60
C PRO A 236 -6.69 10.73 -4.87
N THR A 237 -5.54 10.91 -5.51
CA THR A 237 -4.73 9.80 -6.02
C THR A 237 -3.35 9.79 -5.37
N VAL A 238 -2.82 8.62 -5.05
CA VAL A 238 -1.42 8.40 -4.72
C VAL A 238 -0.80 7.43 -5.73
N LEU A 239 0.48 7.59 -6.01
CA LEU A 239 1.20 6.68 -6.88
C LEU A 239 1.70 5.47 -6.09
N LEU A 240 1.80 4.31 -6.73
CA LEU A 240 2.43 3.13 -6.15
C LEU A 240 3.86 2.93 -6.64
N GLY A 241 4.65 2.24 -5.80
CA GLY A 241 5.95 1.75 -6.20
C GLY A 241 5.81 0.49 -7.06
N GLY A 242 6.16 0.58 -8.35
CA GLY A 242 6.14 -0.56 -9.27
C GLY A 242 7.18 -1.63 -8.92
N ASP A 243 7.12 -2.76 -9.62
CA ASP A 243 8.13 -3.80 -9.52
C ASP A 243 9.45 -3.33 -10.15
N ILE A 244 10.48 -3.12 -9.33
CA ILE A 244 11.83 -2.82 -9.81
C ILE A 244 12.52 -4.16 -10.08
N LYS A 245 13.02 -4.34 -11.30
CA LYS A 245 13.76 -5.55 -11.73
C LYS A 245 15.14 -5.69 -11.07
N GLY A 246 15.48 -4.82 -10.13
CA GLY A 246 16.62 -4.95 -9.23
C GLY A 246 17.88 -4.21 -9.64
N THR A 247 17.88 -3.45 -10.75
CA THR A 247 19.05 -2.64 -11.13
C THR A 247 18.91 -1.17 -10.69
N ALA A 248 20.04 -0.49 -10.50
CA ALA A 248 20.07 0.94 -10.19
C ALA A 248 19.44 1.78 -11.32
N ALA A 249 19.61 1.37 -12.58
CA ALA A 249 19.01 2.04 -13.73
C ALA A 249 17.47 1.93 -13.72
N ASP A 250 16.93 0.76 -13.36
CA ASP A 250 15.48 0.59 -13.22
C ASP A 250 14.90 1.46 -12.09
N GLN A 251 15.67 1.62 -11.00
CA GLN A 251 15.28 2.44 -9.87
C GLN A 251 15.27 3.93 -10.23
N GLU A 252 16.29 4.42 -10.94
CA GLU A 252 16.32 5.80 -11.43
C GLU A 252 15.18 6.07 -12.43
N ALA A 253 14.93 5.13 -13.34
CA ALA A 253 13.81 5.23 -14.28
C ALA A 253 12.46 5.30 -13.53
N ALA A 254 12.28 4.54 -12.46
CA ALA A 254 11.08 4.61 -11.62
C ALA A 254 10.93 5.97 -10.92
N TYR A 255 12.04 6.54 -10.42
CA TYR A 255 12.03 7.87 -9.82
C TYR A 255 11.67 8.97 -10.82
N GLU A 256 12.16 8.90 -12.05
CA GLU A 256 11.81 9.88 -13.08
C GLU A 256 10.32 9.78 -13.47
N LYS A 257 9.80 8.56 -13.57
CA LYS A 257 8.35 8.31 -13.75
C LYS A 257 7.52 8.96 -12.62
N TRP A 258 7.93 8.78 -11.37
CA TRP A 258 7.25 9.41 -10.23
C TRP A 258 7.39 10.93 -10.24
N ARG A 259 8.58 11.47 -10.51
CA ARG A 259 8.84 12.91 -10.57
C ARG A 259 7.89 13.61 -11.54
N LYS A 260 7.64 13.01 -12.69
CA LYS A 260 6.68 13.54 -13.68
C LYS A 260 5.25 13.46 -13.17
N ALA A 261 4.79 12.28 -12.73
CA ALA A 261 3.41 12.07 -12.33
C ALA A 261 3.01 12.81 -11.01
N LEU A 262 3.95 13.02 -10.08
CA LEU A 262 3.72 13.76 -8.82
C LEU A 262 3.42 15.25 -9.03
N ARG A 263 3.68 15.78 -10.24
CA ARG A 263 3.32 17.16 -10.61
C ARG A 263 1.85 17.31 -11.00
N LEU A 264 1.15 16.19 -11.26
CA LEU A 264 -0.26 16.23 -11.65
C LEU A 264 -1.15 16.69 -10.48
N PRO A 265 -2.15 17.54 -10.70
CA PRO A 265 -2.99 18.11 -9.63
C PRO A 265 -3.74 17.07 -8.80
N THR A 266 -4.23 15.99 -9.44
CA THR A 266 -4.98 14.90 -8.80
C THR A 266 -4.08 14.05 -7.89
N VAL A 267 -2.77 14.02 -8.17
CA VAL A 267 -1.80 13.20 -7.45
C VAL A 267 -1.37 13.92 -6.18
N GLN A 268 -1.61 13.29 -5.03
CA GLN A 268 -1.38 13.79 -3.69
C GLN A 268 -0.22 13.12 -2.96
N GLY A 269 0.46 12.14 -3.56
CA GLY A 269 1.54 11.46 -2.86
C GLY A 269 2.00 10.14 -3.44
N LEU A 270 2.75 9.40 -2.63
CA LEU A 270 3.37 8.13 -2.96
C LEU A 270 3.13 7.10 -1.85
N VAL A 271 2.73 5.89 -2.25
CA VAL A 271 2.59 4.70 -1.39
C VAL A 271 3.43 3.59 -2.00
N ALA A 272 4.71 3.54 -1.65
CA ALA A 272 5.70 2.65 -2.25
C ALA A 272 6.31 1.69 -1.22
N GLY A 273 6.62 0.47 -1.66
CA GLY A 273 7.06 -0.61 -0.77
C GLY A 273 8.44 -1.14 -1.13
N ARG A 274 8.46 -2.21 -1.93
CA ARG A 274 9.66 -2.99 -2.29
C ARG A 274 10.82 -2.12 -2.76
N SER A 275 10.55 -1.13 -3.60
CA SER A 275 11.54 -0.18 -4.13
C SER A 275 12.28 0.64 -3.06
N LEU A 276 11.61 0.93 -1.93
CA LEU A 276 12.17 1.74 -0.85
C LEU A 276 12.82 0.88 0.23
N LEU A 277 12.20 -0.27 0.54
CA LEU A 277 12.66 -1.16 1.60
C LEU A 277 13.82 -2.06 1.14
N TYR A 278 13.87 -2.40 -0.14
CA TYR A 278 14.86 -3.30 -0.73
C TYR A 278 15.46 -2.70 -2.01
N PRO A 279 16.07 -1.50 -1.94
CA PRO A 279 16.70 -0.87 -3.10
C PRO A 279 17.89 -1.70 -3.59
N ALA A 280 18.31 -1.46 -4.84
CA ALA A 280 19.32 -2.27 -5.51
C ALA A 280 20.68 -2.29 -4.78
N ASP A 281 21.06 -1.17 -4.19
CA ASP A 281 22.30 -0.97 -3.41
C ASP A 281 22.14 -1.31 -1.91
N GLY A 282 20.91 -1.59 -1.47
CA GLY A 282 20.58 -1.86 -0.07
C GLY A 282 20.42 -0.62 0.81
N ASP A 283 20.63 0.60 0.30
CA ASP A 283 20.52 1.84 1.06
C ASP A 283 19.07 2.36 1.15
N VAL A 284 18.35 1.86 2.15
CA VAL A 284 16.98 2.30 2.47
C VAL A 284 16.90 3.79 2.77
N THR A 285 17.93 4.36 3.39
CA THR A 285 17.92 5.78 3.76
C THR A 285 17.94 6.64 2.51
N ALA A 286 18.90 6.40 1.62
CA ALA A 286 19.01 7.12 0.36
C ALA A 286 17.76 6.94 -0.51
N ALA A 287 17.22 5.71 -0.60
CA ALA A 287 16.02 5.45 -1.38
C ALA A 287 14.78 6.22 -0.87
N VAL A 288 14.56 6.21 0.44
CA VAL A 288 13.45 6.92 1.08
C VAL A 288 13.63 8.44 0.97
N ASP A 289 14.81 8.97 1.28
CA ASP A 289 15.07 10.40 1.20
C ASP A 289 14.93 10.92 -0.24
N THR A 290 15.37 10.14 -1.22
CA THR A 290 15.15 10.45 -2.64
C THR A 290 13.67 10.54 -2.96
N ALA A 291 12.87 9.54 -2.57
CA ALA A 291 11.43 9.54 -2.83
C ALA A 291 10.71 10.71 -2.13
N VAL A 292 11.11 11.06 -0.90
CA VAL A 292 10.60 12.25 -0.19
C VAL A 292 10.94 13.53 -0.95
N SER A 293 12.16 13.65 -1.51
CA SER A 293 12.56 14.83 -2.27
C SER A 293 11.69 15.06 -3.51
N LEU A 294 11.14 13.99 -4.11
CA LEU A 294 10.25 14.10 -5.27
C LEU A 294 8.88 14.72 -4.94
N LEU A 295 8.49 14.72 -3.67
CA LEU A 295 7.23 15.32 -3.20
C LEU A 295 7.34 16.83 -2.95
N GLN A 296 8.57 17.34 -2.85
CA GLN A 296 8.84 18.76 -2.70
C GLN A 296 8.60 19.45 -4.05
N ARG A 297 7.82 20.53 -4.03
CA ARG A 297 7.55 21.36 -5.22
C ARG A 297 8.70 22.31 -5.51
#